data_AF-A0A3S0CM98-F1
#
_entry.id   AF-A0A3S0CM98-F1
#
_cell.length_a   1.000
_cell.length_b   1.000
_cell.length_c   1.000
_cell.angle_alpha   90.00
_cell.angle_beta   90.00
_cell.angle_gamma   90.00
#
_symmetry.space_group_name_H-M   'P 1'
#
loop_
_entity.id
_entity.type
_entity.pdbx_description
1 polymer ?
#
loop_
_entity_poly.entity_id
_entity_poly.type
_entity_poly.pdbx_seq_one_letter_code
_entity_poly.pdbx_strand_id
1 'polypeptide(L)' 'MNAERAFVSMLLVAAVVGLAFLGLAVGQAIKLGEITAVLRHPLLGSGTASLVTAALGGLLLLTLRPQR' A
#
# COMPACT_ATOMS: atom_id res chain seq x y z
N MET A 1 6.64 -23.69 -1.01
CA MET A 1 5.51 -23.34 -1.89
C MET A 1 4.35 -22.65 -1.14
N ASN A 2 3.75 -23.24 -0.10
CA ASN A 2 2.56 -22.64 0.54
C ASN A 2 2.84 -21.33 1.30
N ALA A 3 3.94 -21.25 2.04
CA ALA A 3 4.31 -20.05 2.81
C ALA A 3 4.64 -18.84 1.91
N GLU A 4 5.35 -19.08 0.80
CA GLU A 4 5.68 -18.05 -0.19
C GLU A 4 4.42 -17.49 -0.87
N ARG A 5 3.50 -18.37 -1.27
CA ARG A 5 2.23 -17.97 -1.88
C ARG A 5 1.34 -17.19 -0.89
N ALA A 6 1.31 -17.60 0.37
CA ALA A 6 0.61 -16.88 1.43
C ALA A 6 1.21 -15.49 1.67
N PHE A 7 2.54 -15.37 1.71
CA PHE A 7 3.23 -14.10 1.89
C PHE A 7 2.99 -13.13 0.71
N VAL A 8 3.08 -13.63 -0.53
CA VAL A 8 2.75 -12.84 -1.73
C VAL A 8 1.29 -12.39 -1.71
N SER A 9 0.36 -13.27 -1.30
CA SER A 9 -1.05 -12.89 -1.20
C SER A 9 -1.29 -11.80 -0.15
N MET A 10 -0.62 -11.86 1.01
CA MET A 10 -0.67 -10.81 2.03
C MET A 10 -0.11 -9.48 1.50
N LEU A 11 0.97 -9.51 0.72
CA LEU A 11 1.55 -8.32 0.10
C LEU A 11 0.61 -7.67 -0.91
N LEU A 12 -0.05 -8.47 -1.75
CA LEU A 12 -1.04 -7.97 -2.70
C LEU A 12 -2.24 -7.35 -1.97
N VAL A 13 -2.71 -7.97 -0.88
CA VAL A 13 -3.77 -7.40 -0.05
C VAL A 13 -3.32 -6.06 0.55
N ALA A 14 -2.12 -5.98 1.12
CA ALA A 14 -1.58 -4.73 1.66
C ALA A 14 -1.47 -3.62 0.59
N ALA A 15 -1.06 -3.97 -0.63
CA ALA A 15 -1.00 -3.03 -1.75
C ALA A 15 -2.39 -2.53 -2.17
N VAL A 16 -3.38 -3.42 -2.29
CA VAL A 16 -4.76 -3.08 -2.65
C VAL A 16 -5.40 -2.19 -1.58
N VAL A 17 -5.22 -2.55 -0.31
CA VAL A 17 -5.72 -1.76 0.83
C VAL A 17 -5.06 -0.37 0.84
N GLY A 18 -3.75 -0.30 0.61
CA GLY A 18 -3.01 0.96 0.50
C GLY A 18 -3.53 1.87 -0.62
N LEU A 19 -3.76 1.30 -1.81
CA LEU A 19 -4.35 2.02 -2.95
C LEU A 19 -5.78 2.50 -2.68
N ALA A 20 -6.60 1.68 -2.00
CA ALA A 20 -7.97 2.06 -1.66
C ALA A 20 -8.00 3.25 -0.70
N PHE A 21 -7.15 3.25 0.33
CA PHE A 21 -7.03 4.37 1.25
C PHE A 21 -6.49 5.64 0.59
N LEU A 22 -5.51 5.50 -0.33
CA LEU A 22 -5.00 6.61 -1.12
C LEU A 22 -6.10 7.20 -2.02
N GLY A 23 -6.87 6.35 -2.70
CA GLY A 23 -8.00 6.76 -3.53
C GLY A 23 -9.11 7.46 -2.75
N LEU A 24 -9.42 6.99 -1.53
CA LEU A 24 -10.39 7.64 -0.64
C LEU A 24 -9.91 9.02 -0.17
N ALA A 25 -8.63 9.14 0.20
CA ALA A 25 -8.05 10.42 0.60
C ALA A 25 -8.05 11.45 -0.55
N VAL A 26 -7.70 11.01 -1.76
CA VAL A 26 -7.75 11.85 -2.96
C VAL A 26 -9.18 12.22 -3.33
N GLY A 27 -10.12 11.26 -3.31
CA GLY A 27 -11.53 11.50 -3.62
C GLY A 27 -12.20 12.46 -2.64
N GLN A 28 -11.85 12.40 -1.35
CA GLN A 28 -12.30 13.35 -0.34
C GLN A 28 -11.80 14.77 -0.63
N ALA A 29 -10.53 14.94 -0.96
CA ALA A 29 -9.99 16.27 -1.25
C ALA A 29 -10.55 16.90 -2.53
N ILE A 30 -10.82 16.08 -3.56
CA ILE A 30 -11.51 16.57 -4.77
C ILE A 30 -12.90 17.08 -4.41
N LYS A 31 -13.63 16.37 -3.55
CA LYS A 31 -14.97 16.80 -3.08
C LYS A 31 -14.93 18.07 -2.24
N LEU A 32 -13.90 18.25 -1.41
CA LEU A 32 -13.72 19.42 -0.55
C LEU A 32 -13.13 20.64 -1.29
N GLY A 33 -12.62 20.47 -2.51
CA GLY A 33 -11.97 21.55 -3.27
C GLY A 33 -10.62 22.02 -2.68
N GLU A 34 -10.18 21.40 -1.59
CA GLU A 34 -8.92 21.71 -0.92
C GLU A 34 -7.92 20.57 -1.07
N ILE A 35 -6.89 20.79 -1.89
CA ILE A 35 -5.79 19.84 -2.11
C ILE A 35 -5.01 19.59 -0.81
N THR A 36 -4.97 20.58 0.10
CA THR A 36 -4.37 20.48 1.43
C THR A 36 -5.14 19.54 2.38
N ALA A 37 -6.42 19.26 2.09
CA ALA A 37 -7.21 18.30 2.86
C ALA A 37 -6.74 16.86 2.63
N VAL A 38 -6.13 16.55 1.47
CA VAL A 38 -5.46 15.25 1.25
C VAL A 38 -4.41 15.07 2.33
N LEU A 39 -3.53 16.07 2.51
CA LEU A 39 -2.34 16.01 3.37
C LEU A 39 -2.66 15.82 4.86
N ARG A 40 -3.84 16.27 5.31
CA ARG A 40 -4.31 16.07 6.69
C ARG A 40 -5.20 14.84 6.85
N HIS A 41 -5.50 14.13 5.77
CA HIS A 41 -6.42 13.01 5.82
C HIS A 41 -5.76 11.83 6.56
N PRO A 42 -6.33 11.34 7.68
CA PRO A 42 -5.72 10.26 8.46
C PRO A 42 -5.53 8.97 7.65
N LEU A 43 -6.36 8.77 6.61
CA LEU A 43 -6.26 7.65 5.68
C LEU A 43 -5.05 7.71 4.73
N LEU A 44 -4.44 8.89 4.50
CA LEU A 44 -3.18 8.95 3.76
C LEU A 44 -2.07 8.23 4.51
N GLY A 45 -1.95 8.46 5.82
CA GLY A 45 -0.91 7.85 6.64
C GLY A 45 -1.01 6.33 6.67
N SER A 46 -2.22 5.80 6.82
CA SER A 46 -2.45 4.35 6.79
C SER A 46 -2.27 3.76 5.39
N GLY A 47 -2.72 4.45 4.33
CA GLY A 47 -2.58 3.98 2.95
C GLY A 47 -1.12 3.95 2.48
N THR A 48 -0.37 5.00 2.81
CA THR A 48 1.07 5.08 2.51
C THR A 48 1.88 4.07 3.30
N ALA A 49 1.61 3.89 4.60
CA ALA A 49 2.26 2.84 5.40
C ALA A 49 2.03 1.45 4.81
N SER A 50 0.79 1.13 4.41
CA SER A 50 0.45 -0.16 3.78
C SER A 50 1.18 -0.37 2.45
N LEU A 51 1.31 0.69 1.62
CA LEU A 51 2.09 0.65 0.38
C LEU A 51 3.59 0.46 0.63
N VAL A 52 4.14 1.15 1.64
CA VAL A 52 5.56 1.00 2.03
C VAL A 52 5.83 -0.42 2.54
N THR A 53 4.95 -0.98 3.38
CA THR A 53 5.05 -2.37 3.83
C THR A 53 4.97 -3.35 2.66
N ALA A 54 4.07 -3.12 1.70
CA ALA A 54 3.96 -3.93 0.49
C ALA A 54 5.22 -3.84 -0.39
N ALA A 55 5.78 -2.64 -0.57
CA ALA A 55 7.01 -2.43 -1.33
C ALA A 55 8.22 -3.10 -0.66
N LEU A 56 8.38 -2.92 0.66
CA LEU A 56 9.49 -3.50 1.40
C LEU A 56 9.42 -5.03 1.46
N GLY A 57 8.23 -5.60 1.68
CA GLY A 57 8.09 -7.05 1.67
C GLY A 57 8.23 -7.64 0.27
N GLY A 58 7.83 -6.92 -0.78
CA GLY A 58 8.13 -7.28 -2.18
C GLY A 58 9.63 -7.24 -2.51
N LEU A 59 10.34 -6.21 -2.03
CA LEU A 59 11.80 -6.11 -2.16
C LEU A 59 12.51 -7.28 -1.45
N LEU A 60 12.02 -7.65 -0.27
CA LEU A 60 12.54 -8.80 0.50
C LEU A 60 12.37 -10.12 -0.26
N LEU A 61 11.27 -10.30 -1.00
CA LEU A 61 11.11 -11.46 -1.87
C LEU A 61 12.05 -11.44 -3.07
N LEU A 62 12.35 -10.27 -3.62
CA LEU A 62 13.30 -10.13 -4.73
C LEU A 62 14.75 -10.41 -4.28
N THR A 63 15.13 -10.01 -3.07
CA THR A 63 16.45 -10.28 -2.51
C THR A 63 16.59 -11.71 -2.00
N LEU A 64 15.51 -12.33 -1.51
CA LEU A 64 15.49 -13.73 -1.07
C LEU A 64 15.27 -14.72 -2.22
N ARG A 65 14.81 -14.29 -3.40
CA ARG A 65 14.82 -15.14 -4.59
C ARG A 65 16.27 -15.50 -4.90
N PRO A 66 16.69 -16.76 -4.72
CA PRO A 66 18.01 -17.17 -5.16
C PRO A 66 18.01 -17.02 -6.67
N GLN A 67 18.96 -16.26 -7.22
CA GLN A 67 19.22 -16.31 -8.66
C GLN A 67 19.54 -17.76 -9.02
N ARG A 68 18.57 -18.47 -9.58
CA ARG A 68 18.72 -19.76 -10.25
C ARG A 68 18.32 -19.58 -11.69
#